data_AF-B1BUD7-F1
#
_entry.id   AF-B1BUD7-F1
#
_cell.length_a   1.000
_cell.length_b   1.000
_cell.length_c   1.000
_cell.angle_alpha   90.00
_cell.angle_beta   90.00
_cell.angle_gamma   90.00
#
_symmetry.space_group_name_H-M   'P 1'
#
loop_
_entity.id
_entity.type
_entity.pdbx_description
1 polymer ?
#
loop_
_entity_poly.entity_id
_entity_poly.type
_entity_poly.pdbx_seq_one_letter_code
_entity_poly.pdbx_strand_id
1 'polypeptide(L)'
;MGRREYTLEEQNYIVKLKNENDVCCYCGKKLSRRERTLEHILPINRGGETVPENLAVCCEKCNKEKSDMTLQEYIEYKDRKKKFVSDIQLKIDQEEENKERYAQLLEEITKNYDMICYLKHIIKIYTKKVTMLKDLKSISCSKIEELQREKDLMENIFELETTKERIGKLNNADIELDFNYKLKQDNEDLLRDPIIKSIIINSTVNNSIINSSIINNSYVTNSNINCSQID
;
A
#
# COMPACT_ATOMS: atom_id res chain seq x y z
N MET A 1 -6.54 -33.60 -49.34
CA MET A 1 -7.50 -34.68 -49.01
C MET A 1 -8.90 -34.17 -49.30
N GLY A 2 -9.66 -34.86 -50.16
CA GLY A 2 -11.05 -34.48 -50.44
C GLY A 2 -11.90 -34.65 -49.18
N ARG A 3 -12.84 -33.72 -48.95
CA ARG A 3 -13.87 -33.93 -47.91
C ARG A 3 -14.66 -35.18 -48.28
N ARG A 4 -14.86 -36.08 -47.31
CA ARG A 4 -15.77 -37.22 -47.47
C ARG A 4 -17.15 -36.71 -47.88
N GLU A 5 -17.75 -37.36 -48.86
CA GLU A 5 -19.15 -37.17 -49.19
C GLU A 5 -20.02 -38.04 -48.27
N TYR A 6 -20.99 -37.42 -47.61
CA TYR A 6 -21.96 -38.11 -46.75
C TYR A 6 -23.14 -38.60 -47.58
N THR A 7 -23.71 -39.75 -47.24
CA THR A 7 -24.96 -40.23 -47.84
C THR A 7 -26.13 -39.30 -47.48
N LEU A 8 -27.23 -39.36 -48.23
CA LEU A 8 -28.42 -38.54 -47.93
C LEU A 8 -28.98 -38.84 -46.53
N GLU A 9 -28.95 -40.10 -46.12
CA GLU A 9 -29.39 -40.54 -44.79
C GLU A 9 -28.49 -39.97 -43.68
N GLU A 10 -27.17 -40.03 -43.86
CA GLU A 10 -26.20 -39.42 -42.94
C GLU A 10 -26.41 -37.90 -42.84
N GLN A 11 -26.61 -37.21 -43.97
CA GLN A 11 -26.85 -35.77 -43.99
C GLN A 11 -28.12 -35.40 -43.22
N ASN A 12 -29.22 -36.12 -43.43
CA ASN A 12 -30.49 -35.91 -42.72
C ASN A 12 -30.32 -36.12 -41.21
N TYR A 13 -29.60 -37.17 -40.82
CA TYR A 13 -29.31 -37.44 -39.40
C TYR A 13 -28.44 -36.35 -38.78
N ILE A 14 -27.36 -35.92 -39.47
CA ILE A 14 -26.46 -34.86 -38.98
C ILE A 14 -27.23 -33.55 -38.76
N VAL A 15 -28.11 -33.18 -39.69
CA VAL A 15 -28.95 -31.97 -39.55
C VAL A 15 -29.90 -32.10 -38.36
N LYS A 16 -30.56 -33.26 -38.20
CA LYS A 16 -31.43 -33.54 -37.05
C LYS A 16 -30.65 -33.44 -35.74
N LEU A 17 -29.54 -34.15 -35.62
CA LEU A 17 -28.68 -34.19 -34.45
C LEU A 17 -28.20 -32.78 -34.04
N LYS A 18 -27.76 -31.97 -35.02
CA LYS A 18 -27.35 -30.59 -34.79
C LYS A 18 -28.49 -29.66 -34.38
N ASN A 19 -29.72 -29.93 -34.78
CA ASN A 19 -30.87 -29.12 -34.40
C ASN A 19 -31.37 -29.44 -32.99
N GLU A 20 -31.37 -30.73 -32.63
CA GLU A 20 -31.85 -31.23 -31.34
C GLU A 20 -30.86 -30.97 -30.19
N ASN A 21 -29.56 -30.85 -30.48
CA ASN A 21 -28.54 -30.60 -29.46
C ASN A 21 -27.98 -29.18 -29.55
N ASP A 22 -28.12 -28.42 -28.48
CA ASP A 22 -27.59 -27.07 -28.33
C ASP A 22 -26.55 -26.94 -27.21
N VAL A 23 -26.02 -28.05 -26.69
CA VAL A 23 -24.99 -28.09 -25.65
C VAL A 23 -23.80 -28.90 -26.16
N CYS A 24 -22.58 -28.40 -25.93
CA CYS A 24 -21.35 -29.13 -26.26
C CYS A 24 -21.21 -30.39 -25.39
N CYS A 25 -21.07 -31.56 -26.01
CA CYS A 25 -20.89 -32.82 -25.30
C CYS A 25 -19.64 -32.88 -24.41
N TYR A 26 -18.62 -32.06 -24.67
CA TYR A 26 -17.36 -32.07 -23.91
C TYR A 26 -17.29 -31.02 -22.80
N CYS A 27 -17.69 -29.78 -23.08
CA CYS A 27 -17.52 -28.68 -22.12
C CYS A 27 -18.83 -28.16 -21.51
N GLY A 28 -19.99 -28.69 -21.92
CA GLY A 28 -21.29 -28.25 -21.42
C GLY A 28 -21.70 -26.83 -21.84
N LYS A 29 -20.91 -26.14 -22.67
CA LYS A 29 -21.24 -24.79 -23.17
C LYS A 29 -22.48 -24.87 -24.06
N LYS A 30 -23.46 -23.99 -23.83
CA LYS A 30 -24.57 -23.75 -24.77
C LYS A 30 -24.05 -23.18 -26.10
N LEU A 31 -24.52 -23.73 -27.21
CA LEU A 31 -24.03 -23.48 -28.56
C LEU A 31 -25.12 -22.84 -29.41
N SER A 32 -24.77 -21.71 -30.02
CA SER A 32 -25.52 -21.18 -31.16
C SER A 32 -25.40 -22.14 -32.36
N ARG A 33 -26.33 -22.05 -33.31
CA ARG A 33 -26.30 -22.91 -34.52
C ARG A 33 -24.97 -22.87 -35.28
N ARG A 34 -24.27 -21.72 -35.28
CA ARG A 34 -22.99 -21.53 -35.98
C ARG A 34 -21.80 -22.18 -35.26
N GLU A 35 -21.89 -22.40 -33.96
CA GLU A 35 -20.81 -23.01 -33.17
C GLU A 35 -20.88 -24.55 -33.14
N ARG A 36 -21.97 -25.14 -33.63
CA ARG A 36 -22.22 -26.60 -33.60
C ARG A 36 -21.43 -27.32 -34.69
N THR A 37 -20.39 -28.00 -34.26
CA THR A 37 -19.65 -28.93 -35.11
C THR A 37 -20.14 -30.36 -34.90
N LEU A 38 -20.01 -31.18 -35.95
CA LEU A 38 -20.20 -32.62 -35.85
C LEU A 38 -18.87 -33.24 -35.41
N GLU A 39 -18.95 -34.19 -34.48
CA GLU A 39 -17.80 -34.88 -33.93
C GLU A 39 -17.99 -36.39 -34.02
N HIS A 40 -16.93 -37.10 -34.36
CA HIS A 40 -16.85 -38.54 -34.22
C HIS A 40 -16.18 -38.90 -32.88
N ILE A 41 -16.89 -39.60 -31.99
CA ILE A 41 -16.40 -39.96 -30.65
C ILE A 41 -15.10 -40.77 -30.79
N LEU A 42 -15.14 -41.84 -31.60
CA LEU A 42 -13.97 -42.50 -32.19
C LEU A 42 -13.66 -41.84 -33.54
N PRO A 43 -12.48 -41.21 -33.72
CA PRO A 43 -12.14 -40.53 -34.96
C PRO A 43 -12.13 -41.46 -36.18
N ILE A 44 -12.50 -40.94 -37.35
CA ILE A 44 -12.49 -41.69 -38.63
C ILE A 44 -11.09 -42.29 -38.90
N ASN A 45 -10.02 -41.53 -38.68
CA ASN A 45 -8.64 -42.00 -38.89
C ASN A 45 -8.23 -43.14 -37.93
N ARG A 46 -9.06 -43.43 -36.92
CA ARG A 46 -8.89 -44.54 -35.98
C ARG A 46 -9.98 -45.61 -36.14
N GLY A 47 -10.62 -45.66 -37.32
CA GLY A 47 -11.64 -46.65 -37.65
C GLY A 47 -13.06 -46.30 -37.20
N GLY A 48 -13.31 -45.04 -36.79
CA GLY A 48 -14.63 -44.59 -36.39
C GLY A 48 -15.63 -44.52 -37.54
N GLU A 49 -16.78 -45.18 -37.37
CA GLU A 49 -17.88 -45.16 -38.34
C GLU A 49 -18.78 -43.93 -38.17
N THR A 50 -19.48 -43.54 -39.24
CA THR A 50 -20.49 -42.47 -39.19
C THR A 50 -21.85 -43.07 -38.86
N VAL A 51 -21.99 -43.50 -37.61
CA VAL A 51 -23.23 -44.08 -37.08
C VAL A 51 -23.74 -43.24 -35.91
N PRO A 52 -25.05 -43.24 -35.63
CA PRO A 52 -25.65 -42.47 -34.55
C PRO A 52 -24.91 -42.55 -33.21
N GLU A 53 -24.41 -43.74 -32.85
CA GLU A 53 -23.71 -44.04 -31.60
C GLU A 53 -22.32 -43.41 -31.52
N ASN A 54 -21.70 -43.11 -32.66
CA ASN A 54 -20.37 -42.52 -32.75
C ASN A 54 -20.40 -41.02 -33.06
N LEU A 55 -21.57 -40.41 -33.23
CA LEU A 55 -21.71 -39.00 -33.60
C LEU A 55 -22.19 -38.16 -32.43
N ALA A 56 -21.56 -37.01 -32.21
CA ALA A 56 -21.94 -36.04 -31.20
C ALA A 56 -21.88 -34.59 -31.71
N VAL A 57 -22.52 -33.69 -30.98
CA VAL A 57 -22.41 -32.24 -31.21
C VAL A 57 -21.48 -31.63 -30.17
N CYS A 58 -20.45 -30.93 -30.66
CA CYS A 58 -19.53 -30.20 -29.81
C CYS A 58 -19.24 -28.80 -30.38
N CYS A 59 -18.57 -27.96 -29.60
CA CYS A 59 -18.10 -26.66 -30.09
C CYS A 59 -16.81 -26.81 -30.90
N GLU A 60 -16.58 -25.88 -31.83
CA GLU A 60 -15.38 -25.86 -32.67
C GLU A 60 -14.08 -25.93 -31.86
N LYS A 61 -14.01 -25.25 -30.71
CA LYS A 61 -12.84 -25.28 -29.83
C LYS A 61 -12.56 -26.69 -29.29
N CYS A 62 -13.58 -27.40 -28.82
CA CYS A 62 -13.39 -28.76 -28.29
C CYS A 62 -13.12 -29.76 -29.41
N ASN A 63 -13.79 -29.62 -30.56
CA ASN A 63 -13.52 -30.43 -31.75
C ASN A 63 -12.05 -30.33 -32.16
N LYS A 64 -11.56 -29.10 -32.35
CA LYS A 64 -10.17 -28.84 -32.75
C LYS A 64 -9.16 -29.30 -31.70
N GLU A 65 -9.50 -29.17 -30.42
CA GLU A 65 -8.63 -29.62 -29.33
C GLU A 65 -8.60 -31.14 -29.19
N LYS A 66 -9.73 -31.83 -29.42
CA LYS A 66 -9.80 -33.30 -29.46
C LYS A 66 -9.04 -33.85 -30.66
N SER A 67 -9.18 -33.23 -31.83
CA SER A 67 -8.49 -33.63 -33.06
C SER A 67 -8.70 -35.12 -33.36
N ASP A 68 -7.64 -35.91 -33.41
CA ASP A 68 -7.63 -37.35 -33.69
C ASP A 68 -7.54 -38.19 -32.41
N MET A 69 -7.67 -37.59 -31.22
CA MET A 69 -7.72 -38.33 -29.97
C MET A 69 -9.04 -39.11 -29.86
N THR A 70 -8.93 -40.32 -29.31
CA THR A 70 -10.09 -41.06 -28.77
C THR A 70 -10.70 -40.29 -27.60
N LEU A 71 -11.93 -40.64 -27.24
CA LEU A 71 -12.59 -40.04 -26.08
C LEU A 71 -11.75 -40.16 -24.81
N GLN A 72 -11.16 -41.33 -24.56
CA GLN A 72 -10.34 -41.60 -23.38
C GLN A 72 -9.08 -40.70 -23.33
N GLU A 73 -8.31 -40.64 -24.43
CA GLU A 73 -7.13 -39.78 -24.51
C GLU A 73 -7.49 -38.31 -24.33
N TYR A 74 -8.65 -37.89 -24.85
CA TYR A 74 -9.09 -36.50 -24.73
C TYR A 74 -9.49 -36.13 -23.29
N ILE A 75 -10.15 -37.05 -22.57
CA ILE A 75 -10.44 -36.86 -21.14
C ILE A 75 -9.14 -36.75 -20.35
N GLU A 76 -8.19 -37.65 -20.56
CA GLU A 76 -6.89 -37.58 -19.89
C GLU A 76 -6.11 -36.31 -20.24
N TYR A 77 -6.18 -35.85 -21.50
CA TYR A 77 -5.61 -34.58 -21.92
C TYR A 77 -6.25 -33.41 -21.15
N LYS A 78 -7.58 -33.39 -21.01
CA LYS A 78 -8.31 -32.37 -20.24
C LYS A 78 -7.88 -32.37 -18.77
N ASP A 79 -7.75 -33.55 -18.17
CA ASP A 79 -7.36 -33.68 -16.77
C ASP A 79 -5.92 -33.21 -16.54
N ARG A 80 -4.98 -33.62 -17.40
CA ARG A 80 -3.59 -33.11 -17.35
C ARG A 80 -3.53 -31.61 -17.53
N LYS A 81 -4.30 -31.06 -18.48
CA LYS A 81 -4.38 -29.62 -18.72
C LYS A 81 -4.95 -28.88 -17.53
N LYS A 82 -6.03 -29.40 -16.93
CA LYS A 82 -6.66 -28.82 -15.73
C LYS A 82 -5.68 -28.80 -14.56
N LYS A 83 -4.97 -29.92 -14.33
CA LYS A 83 -3.93 -30.00 -13.30
C LYS A 83 -2.81 -28.99 -13.55
N PHE A 84 -2.29 -28.92 -14.77
CA PHE A 84 -1.24 -27.96 -15.13
C PHE A 84 -1.66 -26.49 -14.89
N VAL A 85 -2.89 -26.12 -15.28
CA VAL A 85 -3.43 -24.78 -15.02
C VAL A 85 -3.55 -24.53 -13.52
N SER A 86 -4.04 -25.51 -12.75
CA SER A 86 -4.12 -25.41 -11.29
C SER A 86 -2.75 -25.25 -10.64
N ASP A 87 -1.75 -26.00 -11.09
CA ASP A 87 -0.37 -25.93 -10.58
C ASP A 87 0.27 -24.57 -10.88
N ILE A 88 -0.01 -23.98 -12.06
CA ILE A 88 0.41 -22.61 -12.39
C ILE A 88 -0.28 -21.60 -11.48
N GLN A 89 -1.60 -21.72 -11.28
CA GLN A 89 -2.35 -20.78 -10.43
C GLN A 89 -1.78 -20.77 -9.01
N LEU A 90 -1.52 -21.94 -8.43
CA LEU A 90 -0.91 -22.05 -7.10
C LEU A 90 0.45 -21.33 -7.00
N LYS A 91 1.27 -21.38 -8.07
CA LYS A 91 2.55 -20.65 -8.11
C LYS A 91 2.34 -19.14 -8.20
N ILE A 92 1.36 -18.69 -8.98
CA ILE A 92 1.02 -17.26 -9.07
C ILE A 92 0.60 -16.75 -7.68
N ASP A 93 -0.30 -17.47 -7.02
CA ASP A 93 -0.80 -17.10 -5.69
C ASP A 93 0.35 -17.00 -4.67
N GLN A 94 1.31 -17.93 -4.71
CA GLN A 94 2.51 -17.89 -3.87
C GLN A 94 3.41 -16.68 -4.15
N GLU A 95 3.60 -16.31 -5.41
CA GLU A 95 4.41 -15.13 -5.77
C GLU A 95 3.71 -13.82 -5.38
N GLU A 96 2.38 -13.77 -5.45
CA GLU A 96 1.59 -12.62 -4.96
C GLU A 96 1.75 -12.45 -3.44
N GLU A 97 1.63 -13.53 -2.67
CA GLU A 97 1.87 -13.50 -1.22
C GLU A 97 3.30 -13.05 -0.88
N ASN A 98 4.31 -13.57 -1.59
CA ASN A 98 5.70 -13.13 -1.41
C ASN A 98 5.88 -11.64 -1.70
N LYS A 99 5.28 -11.14 -2.79
CA LYS A 99 5.33 -9.72 -3.14
C LYS A 99 4.74 -8.85 -2.02
N GLU A 100 3.58 -9.23 -1.48
CA GLU A 100 2.95 -8.53 -0.35
C GLU A 100 3.86 -8.52 0.89
N ARG A 101 4.46 -9.68 1.21
CA ARG A 101 5.42 -9.80 2.31
C ARG A 101 6.63 -8.87 2.13
N TYR A 102 7.21 -8.81 0.94
CA TYR A 102 8.34 -7.91 0.67
C TYR A 102 7.93 -6.43 0.70
N ALA A 103 6.71 -6.09 0.27
CA ALA A 103 6.20 -4.72 0.35
C ALA A 103 6.07 -4.26 1.82
N GLN A 104 5.56 -5.12 2.70
CA GLN A 104 5.49 -4.85 4.15
C GLN A 104 6.88 -4.65 4.76
N LEU A 105 7.84 -5.52 4.44
CA LEU A 105 9.22 -5.40 4.90
C LEU A 105 9.86 -4.08 4.43
N LEU A 106 9.60 -3.69 3.18
CA LEU A 106 10.11 -2.42 2.64
C LEU A 106 9.52 -1.21 3.37
N GLU A 107 8.25 -1.26 3.75
CA GLU A 107 7.61 -0.21 4.54
C GLU A 107 8.27 -0.07 5.93
N GLU A 108 8.55 -1.18 6.61
CA GLU A 108 9.25 -1.18 7.91
C GLU A 108 10.68 -0.63 7.81
N ILE A 109 11.43 -1.06 6.78
CA ILE A 109 12.79 -0.57 6.54
C ILE A 109 12.76 0.95 6.29
N THR A 110 11.79 1.43 5.52
CA THR A 110 11.65 2.86 5.21
C THR A 110 11.35 3.68 6.47
N LYS A 111 10.43 3.21 7.34
CA LYS A 111 10.15 3.85 8.64
C LYS A 111 11.39 3.98 9.51
N ASN A 112 12.21 2.93 9.58
CA ASN A 112 13.46 2.94 10.33
C ASN A 112 14.48 3.92 9.73
N TYR A 113 14.57 3.99 8.40
CA TYR A 113 15.46 4.93 7.71
C TYR A 113 15.09 6.39 7.99
N ASP A 114 13.80 6.73 7.95
CA ASP A 114 13.32 8.08 8.28
C ASP A 114 13.65 8.45 9.72
N MET A 115 13.49 7.50 10.66
CA MET A 115 13.88 7.70 12.06
C MET A 115 15.38 7.92 12.22
N ILE A 116 16.22 7.16 11.50
CA ILE A 116 17.68 7.37 11.49
C ILE A 116 18.02 8.76 10.94
N CYS A 117 17.34 9.22 9.88
CA CYS A 117 17.55 10.55 9.30
C CYS A 117 17.16 11.66 10.29
N TYR A 118 16.03 11.50 10.98
CA TYR A 118 15.60 12.40 12.04
C TYR A 118 16.63 12.50 13.18
N LEU A 119 17.09 11.35 13.69
CA LEU A 119 18.10 11.31 14.76
C LEU A 119 19.42 11.95 14.33
N LYS A 120 19.87 11.73 13.09
CA LYS A 120 21.05 12.43 12.53
C LYS A 120 20.88 13.95 12.53
N HIS A 121 19.68 14.44 12.20
CA HIS A 121 19.38 15.87 12.23
C HIS A 121 19.44 16.45 13.66
N ILE A 122 18.82 15.76 14.63
CA ILE A 122 18.88 16.14 16.05
C ILE A 122 20.33 16.17 16.55
N ILE A 123 21.12 15.12 16.26
CA ILE A 123 22.54 15.07 16.63
C ILE A 123 23.29 16.27 16.04
N LYS A 124 23.01 16.66 14.79
CA LYS A 124 23.64 17.84 14.15
C LYS A 124 23.31 19.14 14.87
N ILE A 125 22.05 19.33 15.29
CA ILE A 125 21.63 20.51 16.09
C ILE A 125 22.38 20.54 17.43
N TYR A 126 22.36 19.43 18.17
CA TYR A 126 23.00 19.38 19.49
C TYR A 126 24.53 19.46 19.41
N THR A 127 25.13 18.96 18.34
CA THR A 127 26.56 19.16 18.06
C THR A 127 26.89 20.64 17.94
N LYS A 128 26.11 21.41 17.16
CA LYS A 128 26.27 22.88 17.07
C LYS A 128 26.07 23.58 18.41
N LYS A 129 25.08 23.15 19.19
CA LYS A 129 24.82 23.72 20.51
C LYS A 129 26.00 23.49 21.46
N VAL A 130 26.56 22.28 21.47
CA VAL A 130 27.73 21.94 22.26
C VAL A 130 28.96 22.73 21.81
N THR A 131 29.19 22.90 20.51
CA THR A 131 30.32 23.73 20.04
C THR A 131 30.16 25.18 20.48
N MET A 132 28.97 25.78 20.32
CA MET A 132 28.72 27.14 20.81
C MET A 132 28.93 27.26 22.32
N LEU A 133 28.46 26.29 23.11
CA LEU A 133 28.67 26.30 24.56
C LEU A 133 30.14 26.14 24.96
N LYS A 134 30.94 25.38 24.19
CA LYS A 134 32.39 25.27 24.40
C LYS A 134 33.09 26.60 24.10
N ASP A 135 32.70 27.27 23.03
CA ASP A 135 33.25 28.57 22.64
C ASP A 135 32.94 29.66 23.70
N LEU A 136 31.76 29.59 24.34
CA LEU A 136 31.38 30.45 25.46
C LEU A 136 32.23 30.22 26.72
N LYS A 137 32.69 28.99 26.96
CA LYS A 137 33.53 28.63 28.13
C LYS A 137 34.95 29.23 28.04
N SER A 138 35.38 29.60 26.83
CA SER A 138 36.67 30.26 26.56
C SER A 138 36.64 31.80 26.68
N ILE A 139 35.49 32.39 27.04
CA ILE A 139 35.33 33.84 27.19
C ILE A 139 35.81 34.28 28.59
N SER A 140 36.63 35.33 28.66
CA SER A 140 37.11 35.88 29.94
C SER A 140 35.99 36.56 30.72
N CYS A 141 36.05 36.51 32.06
CA CYS A 141 35.03 37.10 32.94
C CYS A 141 34.76 38.59 32.64
N SER A 142 35.80 39.35 32.28
CA SER A 142 35.71 40.75 31.87
C SER A 142 34.87 40.97 30.61
N LYS A 143 34.90 40.03 29.65
CA LYS A 143 34.14 40.12 28.41
C LYS A 143 32.67 39.72 28.59
N ILE A 144 32.39 38.85 29.56
CA ILE A 144 31.01 38.50 29.97
C ILE A 144 30.31 39.73 30.56
N GLU A 145 30.98 40.47 31.45
CA GLU A 145 30.44 41.69 32.06
C GLU A 145 30.21 42.83 31.05
N GLU A 146 31.06 42.93 30.01
CA GLU A 146 30.87 43.87 28.90
C GLU A 146 29.62 43.50 28.07
N LEU A 147 29.49 42.23 27.68
CA LEU A 147 28.34 41.74 26.91
C LEU A 147 27.01 41.81 27.69
N GLN A 148 27.03 41.64 29.01
CA GLN A 148 25.85 41.84 29.85
C GLN A 148 25.41 43.31 29.88
N ARG A 149 26.35 44.25 30.02
CA ARG A 149 26.04 45.68 29.95
C ARG A 149 25.46 46.08 28.59
N GLU A 150 25.99 45.55 27.50
CA GLU A 150 25.43 45.78 26.16
C GLU A 150 24.02 45.17 26.00
N LYS A 151 23.79 43.96 26.53
CA LYS A 151 22.47 43.33 26.52
C LYS A 151 21.44 44.16 27.29
N ASP A 152 21.78 44.59 28.50
CA ASP A 152 20.89 45.40 29.35
C ASP A 152 20.59 46.75 28.67
N LEU A 153 21.57 47.34 27.99
CA LEU A 153 21.36 48.56 27.21
C LEU A 153 20.39 48.33 26.04
N MET A 154 20.48 47.19 25.34
CA MET A 154 19.59 46.84 24.24
C MET A 154 18.16 46.56 24.70
N GLU A 155 17.96 45.87 25.83
CA GLU A 155 16.63 45.67 26.43
C GLU A 155 16.00 47.02 26.83
N ASN A 156 16.79 47.91 27.44
CA ASN A 156 16.34 49.28 27.77
C ASN A 156 16.00 50.11 26.53
N ILE A 157 16.76 50.01 25.43
CA ILE A 157 16.45 50.69 24.17
C ILE A 157 15.12 50.17 23.60
N PHE A 158 14.87 48.87 23.64
CA PHE A 158 13.60 48.28 23.18
C PHE A 158 12.40 48.77 24.03
N GLU A 159 12.56 48.86 25.34
CA GLU A 159 11.54 49.44 26.23
C GLU A 159 11.30 50.93 25.94
N LEU A 160 12.34 51.69 25.60
CA LEU A 160 12.21 53.09 25.20
C LEU A 160 11.53 53.24 23.85
N GLU A 161 11.80 52.36 22.89
CA GLU A 161 11.14 52.36 21.58
C GLU A 161 9.65 52.03 21.70
N THR A 162 9.30 51.01 22.48
CA THR A 162 7.89 50.67 22.76
C THR A 162 7.18 51.79 23.52
N THR A 163 7.88 52.49 24.42
CA THR A 163 7.34 53.67 25.12
C THR A 163 7.17 54.87 24.17
N LYS A 164 8.13 55.12 23.28
CA LYS A 164 8.04 56.14 22.22
C LYS A 164 6.87 55.86 21.27
N GLU A 165 6.64 54.60 20.93
CA GLU A 165 5.51 54.18 20.10
C GLU A 165 4.16 54.41 20.81
N ARG A 166 4.09 54.17 22.12
CA ARG A 166 2.91 54.50 22.95
C ARG A 166 2.68 56.01 23.06
N ILE A 167 3.73 56.81 23.23
CA ILE A 167 3.65 58.29 23.23
C ILE A 167 3.23 58.82 21.85
N GLY A 168 3.73 58.22 20.75
CA GLY A 168 3.30 58.54 19.40
C GLY A 168 1.81 58.27 19.15
N LYS A 169 1.26 57.19 19.75
CA LYS A 169 -0.17 56.89 19.73
C LYS A 169 -1.02 57.83 20.59
N LEU A 170 -0.45 58.38 21.67
CA LEU A 170 -1.11 59.41 22.49
C LEU A 170 -1.12 60.79 21.82
N ASN A 171 -0.07 61.14 21.05
CA ASN A 171 0.01 62.38 20.28
C ASN A 171 -0.82 62.35 18.98
N ASN A 172 -1.12 61.15 18.46
CA ASN A 172 -1.97 60.92 17.29
C ASN A 172 -3.32 60.28 17.70
N ALA A 173 -3.91 60.69 18.83
CA ALA A 173 -5.24 60.25 19.24
C ALA A 173 -6.38 60.86 18.40
N ASP A 174 -6.16 60.99 17.10
CA ASP A 174 -7.17 60.97 16.06
C ASP A 174 -6.62 60.13 14.89
N ILE A 175 -7.36 59.07 14.55
CA ILE A 175 -7.24 58.19 13.36
C ILE A 175 -6.55 56.83 13.58
N GLU A 176 -7.43 55.87 13.88
CA GLU A 176 -7.58 54.48 13.42
C GLU A 176 -6.38 53.51 13.28
N LEU A 177 -6.58 52.36 13.94
CA LEU A 177 -5.78 51.14 14.05
C LEU A 177 -5.63 50.40 12.72
N ASP A 178 -4.42 50.33 12.17
CA ASP A 178 -4.05 49.19 11.32
C ASP A 178 -2.53 49.00 11.16
N PHE A 179 -1.85 48.28 12.08
CA PHE A 179 -0.46 47.81 11.82
C PHE A 179 -0.02 46.60 12.66
N ASN A 180 -0.94 45.74 13.07
CA ASN A 180 -0.60 44.48 13.80
C ASN A 180 -0.66 43.23 12.90
N TYR A 181 -0.45 43.38 11.60
CA TYR A 181 -0.49 42.28 10.63
C TYR A 181 0.87 41.60 10.36
N LYS A 182 1.99 42.15 10.88
CA LYS A 182 3.34 41.72 10.44
C LYS A 182 4.14 40.86 11.43
N LEU A 183 3.65 40.65 12.65
CA LEU A 183 4.33 39.84 13.68
C LEU A 183 3.74 38.43 13.88
N LYS A 184 2.65 38.08 13.18
CA LYS A 184 2.07 36.72 13.21
C LYS A 184 2.61 35.78 12.13
N GLN A 185 3.37 36.28 11.17
CA GLN A 185 3.68 35.52 9.95
C GLN A 185 4.93 34.63 10.08
N ASP A 186 5.88 34.98 10.95
CA ASP A 186 7.14 34.23 11.05
C ASP A 186 7.08 32.99 11.98
N ASN A 187 5.98 32.79 12.72
CA ASN A 187 5.79 31.62 13.61
C ASN A 187 4.85 30.54 13.02
N GLU A 188 4.13 30.80 11.93
CA GLU A 188 3.21 29.81 11.34
C GLU A 188 3.84 28.93 10.24
N ASP A 189 5.04 29.25 9.75
CA ASP A 189 5.65 28.50 8.65
C ASP A 189 6.29 27.16 9.08
N LEU A 190 6.52 26.96 10.39
CA LEU A 190 6.92 25.67 10.97
C LEU A 190 5.76 24.65 11.05
N LEU A 191 4.50 25.10 10.91
CA LEU A 191 3.29 24.28 11.01
C LEU A 191 2.66 23.92 9.65
N ARG A 192 3.21 24.43 8.55
CA ARG A 192 2.70 24.23 7.18
C ARG A 192 3.45 23.15 6.38
N ASP A 193 4.53 22.58 6.92
CA ASP A 193 5.24 21.47 6.26
C ASP A 193 4.37 20.19 6.26
N PRO A 194 4.02 19.63 5.08
CA PRO A 194 3.22 18.42 4.96
C PRO A 194 3.80 17.22 5.73
N ILE A 195 5.12 17.18 5.92
CA ILE A 195 5.85 16.12 6.62
C ILE A 195 5.68 16.28 8.13
N ILE A 196 5.68 17.51 8.66
CA ILE A 196 5.45 17.75 10.09
C ILE A 196 3.98 17.49 10.46
N LYS A 197 3.05 17.82 9.57
CA LYS A 197 1.61 17.60 9.79
C LYS A 197 1.25 16.10 9.88
N SER A 198 1.89 15.25 9.08
CA SER A 198 1.68 13.79 9.12
C SER A 198 2.29 13.12 10.35
N ILE A 199 3.43 13.65 10.85
CA ILE A 199 4.10 13.15 12.07
C ILE A 199 3.30 13.52 13.35
N ILE A 200 2.70 14.72 13.40
CA ILE A 200 1.88 15.15 14.55
C ILE A 200 0.56 14.37 14.63
N ILE A 201 -0.08 14.08 13.49
CA ILE A 201 -1.31 13.28 13.45
C ILE A 201 -1.05 11.82 13.89
N ASN A 202 0.06 11.21 13.47
CA ASN A 202 0.39 9.84 13.86
C ASN A 202 0.84 9.71 15.33
N SER A 203 1.45 10.75 15.91
CA SER A 203 1.83 10.75 17.34
C SER A 203 0.65 11.02 18.29
N THR A 204 -0.38 11.75 17.85
CA THR A 204 -1.62 11.93 18.64
C THR A 204 -2.51 10.68 18.64
N VAL A 205 -2.53 9.90 17.55
CA VAL A 205 -3.25 8.61 17.49
C VAL A 205 -2.54 7.50 18.27
N ASN A 206 -1.21 7.49 18.33
CA ASN A 206 -0.48 6.51 19.13
C ASN A 206 -0.54 6.78 20.64
N ASN A 207 -0.65 8.04 21.08
CA ASN A 207 -0.78 8.36 22.51
C ASN A 207 -2.17 8.05 23.10
N SER A 208 -3.22 7.94 22.29
CA SER A 208 -4.55 7.51 22.77
C SER A 208 -4.67 5.98 22.91
N ILE A 209 -3.94 5.20 22.10
CA ILE A 209 -3.94 3.73 22.17
C ILE A 209 -2.98 3.21 23.26
N ILE A 210 -1.88 3.92 23.53
CA ILE A 210 -0.92 3.53 24.59
C ILE A 210 -1.50 3.81 25.99
N ASN A 211 -2.34 4.84 26.17
CA ASN A 211 -2.95 5.15 27.46
C ASN A 211 -4.07 4.18 27.88
N SER A 212 -4.70 3.45 26.95
CA SER A 212 -5.70 2.42 27.30
C SER A 212 -5.09 1.09 27.78
N SER A 213 -3.81 0.85 27.52
CA SER A 213 -3.14 -0.43 27.83
C SER A 213 -2.32 -0.39 29.14
N ILE A 214 -2.06 0.80 29.68
CA ILE A 214 -1.25 0.99 30.91
C ILE A 214 -2.12 1.08 32.19
N ILE A 215 -3.43 1.33 32.07
CA ILE A 215 -4.32 1.52 33.23
C ILE A 215 -4.76 0.19 33.90
N ASN A 216 -4.55 -0.97 33.27
CA ASN A 216 -5.06 -2.24 33.82
C ASN A 216 -4.04 -3.08 34.63
N ASN A 217 -2.81 -2.60 34.86
CA ASN A 217 -1.77 -3.41 35.54
C ASN A 217 -1.18 -2.82 36.84
N SER A 218 -1.85 -1.85 37.47
CA SER A 218 -1.40 -1.26 38.73
C SER A 218 -2.48 -1.25 39.81
N TYR A 219 -3.06 -2.43 40.06
CA TYR A 219 -3.57 -2.79 41.38
C TYR A 219 -2.90 -4.09 41.80
N VAL A 220 -2.03 -4.02 42.82
CA VAL A 220 -1.79 -5.01 43.88
C VAL A 220 -0.52 -4.57 44.63
N THR A 221 -0.77 -3.91 45.76
CA THR A 221 -0.10 -4.02 47.08
C THR A 221 1.43 -3.86 47.19
N ASN A 222 2.01 -3.33 48.26
CA ASN A 222 1.62 -2.50 49.39
C ASN A 222 2.94 -2.34 50.19
N SER A 223 3.05 -1.25 50.94
CA SER A 223 3.77 -1.14 52.22
C SER A 223 5.28 -1.43 52.33
N ASN A 224 5.99 -0.37 52.76
CA ASN A 224 7.05 -0.33 53.78
C ASN A 224 8.39 -1.03 53.48
N ILE A 225 9.47 -0.23 53.42
CA ILE A 225 10.57 -0.27 54.40
C ILE A 225 11.33 1.07 54.35
N ASN A 226 11.76 1.50 55.54
CA ASN A 226 12.25 2.81 55.91
C ASN A 226 13.79 2.90 55.77
N CYS A 227 14.26 4.13 55.54
CA CYS A 227 15.55 4.75 55.90
C CYS A 227 16.71 3.87 56.41
N SER A 228 17.92 4.01 55.83
CA SER A 228 19.16 4.52 56.50
C SER A 228 20.49 3.97 55.93
N GLN A 229 21.53 4.82 55.98
CA GLN A 229 23.00 4.58 55.86
C GLN A 229 23.56 4.41 54.43
N ILE A 230 24.38 5.34 53.91
CA ILE A 230 25.81 5.61 54.22
C ILE A 230 26.66 4.35 54.00
N ASP A 231 27.21 4.19 52.79
CA ASP A 231 28.63 4.41 52.44
C ASP A 231 28.82 4.34 50.91
#